data_AF-A0A7C3QHX5-F1
#
_entry.id   AF-A0A7C3QHX5-F1
#
_cell.length_a   1.000
_cell.length_b   1.000
_cell.length_c   1.000
_cell.angle_alpha   90.00
_cell.angle_beta   90.00
_cell.angle_gamma   90.00
#
_symmetry.space_group_name_H-M   'P 1'
#
loop_
_entity.id
_entity.type
_entity.pdbx_description
1 polymer ?
#
loop_
_entity_poly.entity_id
_entity_poly.type
_entity_poly.pdbx_seq_one_letter_code
_entity_poly.pdbx_strand_id
1 'polypeptide(L)' 'ANHAEADRGSITPGKYADLVVLSDDLFALPPGRILEARVDVTIVGGRVVQSKPDDRGLSRPAGRL' A
#
# COMPACT_ATOMS: atom_id res chain seq x y z
N ALA A 1 12.75 20.08 -11.09
CA ALA A 1 12.32 20.01 -9.68
C ALA A 1 10.86 19.58 -9.64
N ASN A 2 10.45 18.75 -8.66
CA ASN A 2 9.08 18.27 -8.51
C ASN A 2 8.48 18.95 -7.26
N HIS A 3 7.74 20.05 -7.44
CA HIS A 3 7.19 20.90 -6.36
C HIS A 3 5.82 20.39 -5.85
N ALA A 4 5.68 19.09 -5.61
CA ALA A 4 4.41 18.43 -5.30
C ALA A 4 4.15 18.24 -3.79
N GLU A 5 4.77 19.05 -2.94
CA GLU A 5 4.72 18.93 -1.47
C GLU A 5 3.31 19.17 -0.91
N ALA A 6 2.48 19.94 -1.63
CA ALA A 6 1.07 20.15 -1.30
C ALA A 6 0.26 18.85 -1.38
N ASP A 7 0.58 18.00 -2.36
CA ASP A 7 -0.25 16.84 -2.70
C ASP A 7 0.36 15.51 -2.23
N ARG A 8 1.69 15.47 -2.00
CA ARG A 8 2.46 14.25 -1.72
C ARG A 8 3.57 14.48 -0.68
N GLY A 9 4.30 13.42 -0.31
CA GLY A 9 5.48 13.49 0.55
C GLY A 9 5.24 13.31 2.05
N SER A 10 3.99 13.20 2.50
CA SER A 10 3.64 12.84 3.89
C SER A 10 2.30 12.10 3.93
N ILE A 11 2.10 11.25 4.94
CA ILE A 11 0.81 10.60 5.20
C ILE A 11 -0.01 11.56 6.08
N THR A 12 -0.85 12.38 5.46
CA THR A 12 -1.63 13.43 6.13
C THR A 12 -2.98 13.61 5.40
N PRO A 13 -4.10 13.87 6.11
CA PRO A 13 -5.38 14.12 5.45
C PRO A 13 -5.30 15.23 4.39
N GLY A 14 -6.01 15.06 3.27
CA GLY A 14 -6.03 16.00 2.15
C GLY A 14 -4.97 15.76 1.07
N LYS A 15 -3.96 14.92 1.32
CA LYS A 15 -2.96 14.50 0.33
C LYS A 15 -3.36 13.22 -0.41
N TYR A 16 -2.73 12.95 -1.56
CA TYR A 16 -2.93 11.69 -2.27
C TYR A 16 -2.42 10.52 -1.43
N ALA A 17 -3.31 9.58 -1.15
CA ALA A 17 -2.95 8.30 -0.55
C ALA A 17 -2.44 7.33 -1.63
N ASP A 18 -1.18 7.53 -2.02
CA ASP A 18 -0.40 6.62 -2.86
C ASP A 18 0.51 5.79 -1.93
N LEU A 19 0.04 4.60 -1.51
CA LEU A 19 0.62 3.81 -0.42
C LEU A 19 0.75 2.32 -0.82
N VAL A 20 1.70 1.62 -0.21
CA VAL A 20 1.74 0.16 -0.22
C VAL A 20 1.88 -0.39 1.20
N VAL A 21 1.23 -1.52 1.47
CA VAL A 21 1.41 -2.31 2.70
C VAL A 21 2.26 -3.52 2.35
N LEU A 22 3.32 -3.76 3.12
CA LEU A 22 4.21 -4.90 2.95
C LEU A 22 3.87 -6.00 3.95
N SER A 23 4.11 -7.25 3.56
CA SER A 23 3.93 -8.42 4.42
C SER A 23 4.83 -8.44 5.64
N ASP A 24 5.93 -7.70 5.59
CA ASP A 24 7.00 -7.75 6.58
C ASP A 24 7.49 -6.34 6.93
N ASP A 25 7.96 -6.18 8.17
CA ASP A 25 8.70 -5.00 8.58
C ASP A 25 10.14 -5.09 8.07
N LEU A 26 10.43 -4.30 7.03
CA LEU A 26 11.75 -4.25 6.40
C LEU A 26 12.86 -3.79 7.34
N PHE A 27 12.55 -3.06 8.41
CA PHE A 27 13.56 -2.56 9.36
C PHE A 27 13.92 -3.60 10.42
N ALA A 28 13.02 -4.55 10.69
CA ALA A 28 13.28 -5.67 11.58
C ALA A 28 13.91 -6.87 10.85
N LEU A 29 13.78 -6.95 9.52
CA LEU A 29 14.30 -8.05 8.72
C LEU A 29 15.83 -8.01 8.54
N PRO A 30 16.50 -9.18 8.57
CA PRO A 30 17.88 -9.29 8.09
C PRO A 30 17.97 -8.87 6.61
N PRO A 31 19.04 -8.16 6.19
CA PRO A 31 19.15 -7.65 4.81
C PRO A 31 18.95 -8.69 3.71
N GLY A 32 19.45 -9.92 3.92
CA GLY A 32 19.30 -11.01 2.96
C GLY A 32 17.86 -11.49 2.73
N ARG A 33 16.92 -11.09 3.60
CA ARG A 33 15.50 -11.49 3.53
C ARG A 33 14.60 -10.40 2.97
N ILE A 34 15.10 -9.18 2.75
CA ILE A 34 14.32 -8.04 2.23
C ILE A 34 13.66 -8.39 0.88
N LEU A 35 14.35 -9.16 0.02
CA LEU A 35 13.83 -9.58 -1.28
C LEU A 35 12.66 -10.56 -1.20
N GLU A 36 12.39 -11.13 -0.04
CA GLU A 36 11.27 -12.04 0.18
C GLU A 36 9.98 -11.28 0.56
N ALA A 37 10.09 -10.03 1.00
CA ALA A 37 8.95 -9.21 1.37
C ALA A 37 8.03 -8.98 0.16
N ARG A 38 6.72 -9.04 0.39
CA ARG A 38 5.70 -8.95 -0.65
C ARG A 38 4.80 -7.75 -0.40
N VAL A 39 4.18 -7.24 -1.45
CA VAL A 39 3.12 -6.25 -1.34
C VAL A 39 1.80 -6.96 -1.02
N ASP A 40 1.19 -6.58 0.10
CA ASP A 40 -0.12 -7.10 0.54
C ASP A 40 -1.27 -6.26 0.00
N VAL A 41 -1.10 -4.94 -0.02
CA VAL A 41 -2.11 -3.99 -0.48
C VAL A 41 -1.43 -2.85 -1.23
N THR A 42 -2.03 -2.45 -2.35
CA THR A 42 -1.68 -1.24 -3.09
C THR A 42 -2.86 -0.29 -3.10
N ILE A 43 -2.62 0.95 -2.65
CA ILE A 43 -3.60 2.03 -2.60
C ILE A 43 -3.09 3.17 -3.49
N VAL A 44 -3.92 3.62 -4.43
CA VAL A 44 -3.61 4.74 -5.33
C VAL A 44 -4.73 5.76 -5.24
N GLY A 45 -4.39 7.02 -4.96
CA GLY A 45 -5.37 8.09 -4.76
C GLY A 45 -6.44 7.76 -3.72
N GLY A 46 -6.10 6.97 -2.69
CA GLY A 46 -7.04 6.52 -1.64
C GLY A 46 -7.93 5.34 -2.01
N ARG A 47 -7.74 4.70 -3.17
CA ARG A 47 -8.50 3.51 -3.58
C ARG A 47 -7.61 2.28 -3.59
N VAL A 48 -8.10 1.16 -3.05
CA VAL A 48 -7.42 -0.14 -3.12
C VAL A 48 -7.48 -0.66 -4.56
N VAL A 49 -6.34 -0.72 -5.23
CA VAL A 49 -6.24 -1.22 -6.61
C VAL A 49 -5.82 -2.68 -6.66
N GLN A 50 -4.99 -3.11 -5.71
CA GLN A 50 -4.56 -4.50 -5.55
C GLN A 50 -4.57 -4.86 -4.06
N SER A 51 -5.00 -6.08 -3.76
CA SER A 51 -4.86 -6.67 -2.44
C SER A 51 -4.65 -8.17 -2.57
N LYS A 52 -3.84 -8.76 -1.69
CA LYS A 52 -3.85 -10.20 -1.51
C LYS A 52 -5.24 -10.66 -1.04
N PRO A 53 -5.67 -11.89 -1.39
CA PRO A 53 -6.86 -12.49 -0.80
C PRO A 53 -6.69 -12.52 0.73
N ASP A 54 -7.68 -12.04 1.48
CA ASP A 54 -7.69 -12.16 2.95
C ASP A 54 -7.89 -13.63 3.32
N ASP A 55 -7.04 -14.14 4.22
CA ASP A 55 -7.13 -15.46 4.84
C ASP A 55 -8.49 -15.69 5.53
N ARG A 56 -9.21 -14.60 5.87
CA ARG A 56 -10.58 -14.62 6.43
C ARG A 56 -11.68 -14.85 5.40
N GLY A 57 -11.38 -15.09 4.12
CA GLY A 57 -12.39 -15.43 3.11
C GLY A 57 -13.36 -14.30 2.76
N LEU A 58 -13.07 -13.07 3.17
CA LEU A 58 -13.82 -11.87 2.75
C LEU A 58 -13.35 -11.47 1.35
N SER A 59 -13.80 -12.27 0.38
CA SER A 59 -13.79 -11.90 -1.04
C SER A 59 -14.38 -10.49 -1.19
N ARG A 60 -13.69 -9.67 -1.99
CA ARG A 60 -14.06 -8.29 -2.34
C ARG A 60 -15.57 -8.17 -2.55
N PRO A 61 -16.27 -7.10 -2.12
CA PRO A 61 -17.52 -6.77 -2.79
C PRO A 61 -17.17 -6.56 -4.27
N ALA A 62 -17.66 -7.47 -5.11
CA ALA A 62 -17.58 -7.35 -6.55
C ALA A 62 -18.09 -5.96 -6.95
N GLY A 63 -17.42 -5.39 -7.96
CA GLY A 63 -17.54 -3.99 -8.33
C GLY A 63 -18.96 -3.43 -8.31
N ARG A 64 -19.06 -2.16 -7.93
CA ARG A 64 -20.21 -1.34 -8.26
C ARG A 64 -19.69 -0.09 -8.97
N LEU A 65 -19.90 -0.13 -10.28
CA LEU A 65 -20.05 0.92 -11.30
C LEU A 65 -19.33 2.25 -11.05
#